data_AF-A0A7V9KDZ4-F1
#
_entry.id   AF-A0A7V9KDZ4-F1
#
_cell.length_a   1.000
_cell.length_b   1.000
_cell.length_c   1.000
_cell.angle_alpha   90.00
_cell.angle_beta   90.00
_cell.angle_gamma   90.00
#
_symmetry.space_group_name_H-M   'P 1'
#
loop_
_entity.id
_entity.type
_entity.pdbx_description
1 polymer ?
#
loop_
_entity_poly.entity_id
_entity_poly.type
_entity_poly.pdbx_seq_one_letter_code
_entity_poly.pdbx_strand_id
1 'polypeptide(L)'
;MKRLEGRGRVDRSAPLKFSFDGREYTGLRGDTLASALLANGVDVVGTSVYRGRPRGISAAGLEDPGALVQVQRGGGSEPMLRATEVELFNGLCAEGLAGRGRLDPEPDRALYDRLYAHCDVLVIGGGPAGLAAADVAAATGARVMLAESWCELGGDLLDGPQVIDGSPALDWVAGVAARLQAASEAQVLCRATAIGVYDAGYVLIAERRTDHLDQEPPLGVSRERLWHVRAKRVVLAAGSLERPIAFAGNDRPGVMLAGAARAYVERWGVAPGTRAVVFTGNDSGYDAAASLAGAGITVAAVVDPRPDGDLPALPAGSEHLTGSMVRSAVGESHVTGAEVGSGRVVVCDLLAVSGGWSPAVHLFSQAGGSVRWDARVGGFVPDRAPAEMIAVGSCAGTHALDGCLAEGAAGG
;
A
#
# COMPACT_ATOMS: atom_id res chain seq x y z
N MET A 1 2.38 17.92 10.62
CA MET A 1 1.64 17.21 9.55
C MET A 1 0.33 17.92 9.30
N LYS A 2 -0.16 17.95 8.07
CA LYS A 2 -1.35 18.74 7.69
C LYS A 2 -1.99 18.16 6.43
N ARG A 3 -3.31 18.24 6.31
CA ARG A 3 -4.02 18.07 5.03
C ARG A 3 -3.56 19.15 4.04
N LEU A 4 -3.19 18.72 2.83
CA LEU A 4 -2.78 19.54 1.69
C LEU A 4 -4.03 19.93 0.92
N GLU A 5 -4.28 21.23 0.69
CA GLU A 5 -5.45 21.68 -0.07
C GLU A 5 -5.39 21.26 -1.55
N GLY A 6 -6.53 20.91 -2.14
CA GLY A 6 -6.64 20.57 -3.56
C GLY A 6 -5.92 19.28 -4.00
N ARG A 7 -5.44 18.46 -3.08
CA ARG A 7 -4.68 17.22 -3.35
C ARG A 7 -5.33 16.01 -2.68
N GLY A 8 -5.04 14.81 -3.18
CA GLY A 8 -5.57 13.55 -2.65
C GLY A 8 -6.88 13.09 -3.29
N ARG A 9 -7.12 11.78 -3.23
CA ARG A 9 -8.29 11.04 -3.69
C ARG A 9 -9.30 10.83 -2.56
N VAL A 10 -9.56 11.88 -1.80
CA VAL A 10 -10.51 11.89 -0.67
C VAL A 10 -11.68 12.83 -0.98
N ASP A 11 -12.87 12.49 -0.51
CA ASP A 11 -14.06 13.32 -0.69
C ASP A 11 -14.12 14.40 0.38
N ARG A 12 -13.70 15.62 -0.01
CA ARG A 12 -13.70 16.81 0.86
C ARG A 12 -15.10 17.30 1.23
N SER A 13 -16.13 16.87 0.51
CA SER A 13 -17.53 17.23 0.80
C SER A 13 -18.16 16.34 1.87
N ALA A 14 -17.51 15.21 2.19
CA ALA A 14 -17.99 14.22 3.14
C ALA A 14 -17.03 14.06 4.35
N PRO A 15 -17.02 15.01 5.30
CA PRO A 15 -16.26 14.87 6.53
C PRO A 15 -16.80 13.72 7.39
N LEU A 16 -15.89 12.98 8.01
CA LEU A 16 -16.18 11.86 8.92
C LEU A 16 -15.61 12.17 10.30
N LYS A 17 -16.42 11.98 11.35
CA LYS A 17 -15.94 12.05 12.73
C LYS A 17 -15.42 10.69 13.16
N PHE A 18 -14.32 10.65 13.88
CA PHE A 18 -13.80 9.42 14.48
C PHE A 18 -13.10 9.73 15.80
N SER A 19 -12.83 8.72 16.61
CA SER A 19 -12.03 8.85 17.81
C SER A 19 -10.83 7.90 17.81
N PHE A 20 -9.72 8.38 18.36
CA PHE A 20 -8.52 7.59 18.57
C PHE A 20 -7.95 7.88 19.96
N ASP A 21 -7.67 6.84 20.75
CA ASP A 21 -7.21 6.93 22.13
C ASP A 21 -8.04 7.91 22.99
N GLY A 22 -9.37 7.84 22.81
CA GLY A 22 -10.35 8.66 23.55
C GLY A 22 -10.43 10.13 23.13
N ARG A 23 -9.73 10.54 22.06
CA ARG A 23 -9.80 11.90 21.49
C ARG A 23 -10.56 11.89 20.18
N GLU A 24 -11.42 12.88 19.97
CA GLU A 24 -12.15 13.06 18.71
C GLU A 24 -11.31 13.78 17.66
N TYR A 25 -11.44 13.33 16.42
CA TYR A 25 -10.77 13.84 15.24
C TYR A 25 -11.75 13.93 14.06
N THR A 26 -11.32 14.61 13.00
CA THR A 26 -12.07 14.68 11.74
C THR A 26 -11.19 14.19 10.59
N GLY A 27 -11.71 13.26 9.81
CA GLY A 27 -11.14 12.83 8.54
C GLY A 27 -12.12 13.06 7.41
N LEU A 28 -11.82 12.48 6.25
CA LEU A 28 -12.63 12.57 5.05
C LEU A 28 -12.96 11.17 4.54
N ARG A 29 -14.08 11.03 3.83
CA ARG A 29 -14.38 9.77 3.14
C ARG A 29 -13.28 9.46 2.12
N GLY A 30 -12.81 8.21 2.12
CA GLY A 30 -11.64 7.76 1.35
C GLY A 30 -10.33 7.76 2.14
N ASP A 31 -10.29 8.35 3.35
CA ASP A 31 -9.17 8.15 4.25
C ASP A 31 -9.08 6.70 4.75
N THR A 32 -7.86 6.28 5.07
CA THR A 32 -7.62 5.21 6.04
C THR A 32 -7.47 5.84 7.43
N LEU A 33 -7.57 5.04 8.49
CA LEU A 33 -7.29 5.55 9.84
C LEU A 33 -5.88 6.16 9.91
N ALA A 34 -4.89 5.55 9.27
CA ALA A 34 -3.53 6.09 9.22
C ALA A 34 -3.46 7.46 8.52
N SER A 35 -4.08 7.62 7.34
CA SER A 35 -4.06 8.93 6.66
C SER A 35 -4.81 9.99 7.46
N ALA A 36 -5.92 9.64 8.10
CA ALA A 36 -6.68 10.53 8.97
C ALA A 36 -5.89 10.95 10.23
N LEU A 37 -5.17 10.02 10.86
CA LEU A 37 -4.30 10.31 12.01
C LEU A 37 -3.18 11.27 11.63
N LEU A 38 -2.45 11.00 10.54
CA LEU A 38 -1.39 11.89 10.05
C LEU A 38 -1.95 13.28 9.69
N ALA A 39 -3.14 13.35 9.07
CA ALA A 39 -3.78 14.62 8.75
C ALA A 39 -4.10 15.47 9.98
N ASN A 40 -4.29 14.82 11.14
CA ASN A 40 -4.54 15.45 12.44
C ASN A 40 -3.27 15.57 13.31
N GLY A 41 -2.07 15.32 12.75
CA GLY A 41 -0.81 15.45 13.47
C GLY A 41 -0.52 14.33 14.47
N VAL A 42 -1.17 13.18 14.31
CA VAL A 42 -0.91 11.98 15.11
C VAL A 42 -0.02 11.03 14.31
N ASP A 43 1.25 10.96 14.70
CA ASP A 43 2.28 10.14 14.07
C ASP A 43 2.79 9.01 14.97
N VAL A 44 2.51 9.08 16.27
CA VAL A 44 2.69 7.99 17.23
C VAL A 44 1.36 7.28 17.42
N VAL A 45 1.28 6.02 17.00
CA VAL A 45 0.08 5.18 17.10
C VAL A 45 0.17 4.22 18.28
N GLY A 46 1.37 3.85 18.70
CA GLY A 46 1.54 2.90 19.80
C GLY A 46 2.99 2.80 20.25
N THR A 47 3.35 1.66 20.83
CA THR A 47 4.71 1.39 21.26
C THR A 47 5.19 0.00 20.85
N SER A 48 6.50 -0.20 20.81
CA SER A 48 7.09 -1.51 20.57
C SER A 48 6.75 -2.48 21.71
N VAL A 49 6.42 -3.73 21.38
CA VAL A 49 5.99 -4.77 22.33
C VAL A 49 6.91 -4.91 23.56
N TYR A 50 8.23 -4.96 23.33
CA TYR A 50 9.18 -5.32 24.38
C TYR A 50 9.97 -4.15 24.97
N ARG A 51 10.19 -3.09 24.18
CA ARG A 51 11.08 -1.98 24.57
C ARG A 51 10.34 -0.69 24.90
N GLY A 52 9.01 -0.66 24.77
CA GLY A 52 8.20 0.54 24.99
C GLY A 52 8.57 1.73 24.11
N ARG A 53 9.34 1.53 23.03
CA ARG A 53 9.74 2.60 22.11
C ARG A 53 8.52 3.12 21.37
N PRO A 54 8.34 4.44 21.21
CA PRO A 54 7.30 5.00 20.37
C PRO A 54 7.32 4.37 18.97
N ARG A 55 6.13 4.02 18.46
CA ARG A 55 5.94 3.50 17.10
C ARG A 55 4.87 4.28 16.39
N GLY A 56 5.14 4.53 15.12
CA GLY A 56 4.31 5.34 14.26
C GLY A 56 3.99 4.64 12.95
N ILE A 57 3.30 5.39 12.10
CA ILE A 57 2.99 4.99 10.73
C ILE A 57 4.28 5.08 9.91
N SER A 58 4.66 3.98 9.29
CA SER A 58 5.93 3.83 8.57
C SER A 58 5.76 3.31 7.14
N ALA A 59 4.60 2.78 6.80
CA ALA A 59 4.21 2.43 5.44
C ALA A 59 2.78 2.89 5.13
N ALA A 60 2.24 2.55 3.96
CA ALA A 60 0.91 2.99 3.52
C ALA A 60 -0.06 1.82 3.22
N GLY A 61 0.40 0.58 3.31
CA GLY A 61 -0.42 -0.62 3.10
C GLY A 61 -0.23 -1.70 4.16
N LEU A 62 -0.39 -2.95 3.73
CA LEU A 62 -0.29 -4.17 4.56
C LEU A 62 1.11 -4.37 5.16
N GLU A 63 2.13 -3.76 4.55
CA GLU A 63 3.52 -3.87 4.95
C GLU A 63 3.87 -3.01 6.18
N ASP A 64 2.94 -2.18 6.67
CA ASP A 64 3.17 -1.41 7.88
C ASP A 64 3.29 -2.33 9.12
N PRO A 65 4.42 -2.27 9.85
CA PRO A 65 4.66 -3.07 11.04
C PRO A 65 4.30 -2.35 12.36
N GLY A 66 3.98 -1.05 12.33
CA GLY A 66 4.03 -0.17 13.50
C GLY A 66 2.67 0.30 14.01
N ALA A 67 1.76 0.65 13.11
CA ALA A 67 0.49 1.30 13.40
C ALA A 67 -0.63 0.27 13.61
N LEU A 68 -0.46 -0.59 14.63
CA LEU A 68 -1.48 -1.56 15.02
C LEU A 68 -2.53 -0.93 15.93
N VAL A 69 -3.80 -1.23 15.67
CA VAL A 69 -4.95 -0.67 16.37
C VAL A 69 -5.97 -1.74 16.75
N GLN A 70 -6.79 -1.42 17.74
CA GLN A 70 -8.04 -2.12 18.04
C GLN A 70 -9.20 -1.21 17.68
N VAL A 71 -10.09 -1.67 16.81
CA VAL A 71 -11.23 -0.89 16.31
C VAL A 71 -12.50 -1.42 16.93
N GLN A 72 -13.32 -0.54 17.50
CA GLN A 72 -14.66 -0.88 17.97
C GLN A 72 -15.62 -0.93 16.76
N ARG A 73 -16.41 -2.01 16.66
CA ARG A 73 -17.33 -2.26 15.55
C ARG A 73 -18.59 -2.97 16.06
N GLY A 74 -19.78 -2.50 15.68
CA GLY A 74 -21.04 -3.26 15.75
C GLY A 74 -21.28 -4.09 17.03
N GLY A 75 -21.10 -3.48 18.21
CA GLY A 75 -21.31 -4.16 19.50
C GLY A 75 -20.12 -4.95 20.05
N GLY A 76 -18.95 -4.90 19.40
CA GLY A 76 -17.70 -5.49 19.88
C GLY A 76 -16.45 -4.76 19.37
N SER A 77 -15.34 -5.46 19.29
CA SER A 77 -14.04 -4.91 18.89
C SER A 77 -13.16 -5.92 18.16
N GLU A 78 -12.39 -5.42 17.21
CA GLU A 78 -11.45 -6.21 16.42
C GLU A 78 -10.02 -5.70 16.66
N PRO A 79 -9.15 -6.53 17.25
CA PRO A 79 -7.79 -6.15 17.55
C PRO A 79 -6.82 -6.44 16.41
N MET A 80 -5.58 -5.92 16.53
CA MET A 80 -4.45 -6.23 15.64
C MET A 80 -4.67 -5.85 14.17
N LEU A 81 -5.58 -4.90 13.92
CA LEU A 81 -5.74 -4.30 12.60
C LEU A 81 -4.62 -3.29 12.35
N ARG A 82 -4.26 -3.07 11.09
CA ARG A 82 -3.34 -1.99 10.70
C ARG A 82 -4.13 -0.73 10.40
N ALA A 83 -3.75 0.40 10.99
CA ALA A 83 -4.38 1.68 10.70
C ALA A 83 -4.34 2.03 9.20
N THR A 84 -3.34 1.52 8.47
CA THR A 84 -3.18 1.68 7.01
C THR A 84 -4.21 0.94 6.17
N GLU A 85 -4.85 -0.11 6.72
CA GLU A 85 -5.86 -0.93 6.02
C GLU A 85 -7.28 -0.71 6.54
N VAL A 86 -7.44 0.02 7.65
CA VAL A 86 -8.75 0.38 8.21
C VAL A 86 -9.28 1.59 7.46
N GLU A 87 -10.24 1.39 6.56
CA GLU A 87 -10.98 2.48 5.93
C GLU A 87 -11.76 3.29 6.98
N LEU A 88 -11.69 4.61 6.88
CA LEU A 88 -12.38 5.51 7.78
C LEU A 88 -13.89 5.51 7.48
N PHE A 89 -14.70 5.34 8.51
CA PHE A 89 -16.16 5.53 8.47
C PHE A 89 -16.59 6.46 9.61
N ASN A 90 -17.77 7.06 9.50
CA ASN A 90 -18.26 7.99 10.50
C ASN A 90 -18.57 7.26 11.81
N GLY A 91 -18.05 7.78 12.92
CA GLY A 91 -18.19 7.19 14.25
C GLY A 91 -17.17 6.09 14.55
N LEU A 92 -16.17 5.87 13.69
CA LEU A 92 -15.07 4.94 13.98
C LEU A 92 -14.41 5.29 15.31
N CYS A 93 -14.21 4.28 16.17
CA CYS A 93 -13.50 4.40 17.44
C CYS A 93 -12.36 3.39 17.47
N ALA A 94 -11.14 3.85 17.70
CA ALA A 94 -9.96 3.00 17.71
C ALA A 94 -8.99 3.35 18.86
N GLU A 95 -8.18 2.38 19.23
CA GLU A 95 -7.10 2.53 20.21
C GLU A 95 -5.78 2.01 19.64
N GLY A 96 -4.69 2.67 20.00
CA GLY A 96 -3.34 2.24 19.70
C GLY A 96 -2.95 0.95 20.42
N LEU A 97 -2.23 0.06 19.74
CA LEU A 97 -1.75 -1.19 20.34
C LEU A 97 -0.23 -1.23 20.48
N ALA A 98 0.24 -1.81 21.58
CA ALA A 98 1.64 -2.16 21.80
C ALA A 98 1.98 -3.56 21.26
N GLY A 99 1.50 -3.86 20.05
CA GLY A 99 1.59 -5.17 19.38
C GLY A 99 0.95 -6.33 20.14
N ARG A 100 0.03 -6.04 21.06
CA ARG A 100 -0.82 -7.03 21.75
C ARG A 100 -2.26 -6.53 21.75
N GLY A 101 -3.11 -7.27 21.04
CA GLY A 101 -4.55 -7.03 21.00
C GLY A 101 -5.29 -7.61 22.21
N ARG A 102 -6.55 -7.17 22.39
CA ARG A 102 -7.50 -7.78 23.32
C ARG A 102 -8.68 -8.30 22.53
N LEU A 103 -9.02 -9.58 22.72
CA LEU A 103 -10.23 -10.14 22.15
C LEU A 103 -11.44 -9.53 22.86
N ASP A 104 -12.49 -9.27 22.09
CA ASP A 104 -13.78 -8.93 22.65
C ASP A 104 -14.36 -10.16 23.39
N PRO A 105 -14.83 -10.02 24.64
CA PRO A 105 -15.49 -11.11 25.33
C PRO A 105 -16.90 -11.41 24.79
N GLU A 106 -17.53 -10.45 24.10
CA GLU A 106 -18.87 -10.63 23.55
C GLU A 106 -18.85 -11.50 22.28
N PRO A 107 -19.87 -12.34 22.06
CA PRO A 107 -19.98 -13.12 20.84
C PRO A 107 -20.08 -12.20 19.61
N ASP A 108 -19.33 -12.54 18.57
CA ASP A 108 -19.45 -11.86 17.28
C ASP A 108 -20.83 -12.14 16.66
N ARG A 109 -21.58 -11.06 16.38
CA ARG A 109 -22.93 -11.10 15.81
C ARG A 109 -22.94 -10.85 14.31
N ALA A 110 -21.80 -10.57 13.70
CA ALA A 110 -21.70 -10.38 12.27
C ALA A 110 -22.04 -11.67 11.50
N LEU A 111 -22.62 -11.49 10.32
CA LEU A 111 -22.88 -12.60 9.41
C LEU A 111 -21.65 -12.84 8.53
N TYR A 112 -21.25 -14.09 8.37
CA TYR A 112 -20.17 -14.49 7.47
C TYR A 112 -20.69 -15.56 6.51
N ASP A 113 -20.31 -15.48 5.25
CA ASP A 113 -20.69 -16.48 4.25
C ASP A 113 -19.54 -16.87 3.33
N ARG A 114 -19.84 -17.80 2.42
CA ARG A 114 -18.90 -18.29 1.42
C ARG A 114 -19.59 -18.50 0.09
N LEU A 115 -18.86 -18.28 -0.99
CA LEU A 115 -19.30 -18.56 -2.36
C LEU A 115 -18.29 -19.43 -3.09
N TYR A 116 -18.78 -20.20 -4.05
CA TYR A 116 -17.98 -21.04 -4.93
C TYR A 116 -18.15 -20.56 -6.35
N ALA A 117 -17.03 -20.29 -7.04
CA ALA A 117 -17.02 -19.77 -8.40
C ALA A 117 -16.03 -20.52 -9.27
N HIS A 118 -16.26 -20.47 -10.59
CA HIS A 118 -15.33 -20.94 -11.60
C HIS A 118 -15.08 -19.81 -12.59
N CYS A 119 -13.83 -19.64 -12.99
CA CYS A 119 -13.44 -18.71 -14.04
C CYS A 119 -12.42 -19.35 -14.98
N ASP A 120 -12.28 -18.78 -16.16
CA ASP A 120 -11.25 -19.19 -17.09
C ASP A 120 -9.93 -18.51 -16.72
N VAL A 121 -9.97 -17.21 -16.36
CA VAL A 121 -8.80 -16.45 -15.90
C VAL A 121 -9.12 -15.75 -14.57
N LEU A 122 -8.31 -15.99 -13.54
CA LEU A 122 -8.30 -15.22 -12.30
C LEU A 122 -7.08 -14.30 -12.28
N VAL A 123 -7.29 -13.00 -12.19
CA VAL A 123 -6.24 -12.01 -12.00
C VAL A 123 -6.18 -11.58 -10.54
N ILE A 124 -5.00 -11.63 -9.94
CA ILE A 124 -4.76 -11.24 -8.54
C ILE A 124 -3.92 -9.97 -8.52
N GLY A 125 -4.52 -8.85 -8.13
CA GLY A 125 -3.94 -7.51 -8.15
C GLY A 125 -4.55 -6.62 -9.23
N GLY A 126 -5.04 -5.44 -8.85
CA GLY A 126 -5.67 -4.44 -9.70
C GLY A 126 -4.75 -3.27 -10.05
N GLY A 127 -3.43 -3.47 -10.02
CA GLY A 127 -2.43 -2.53 -10.55
C GLY A 127 -2.33 -2.56 -12.09
N PRO A 128 -1.39 -1.82 -12.70
CA PRO A 128 -1.28 -1.70 -14.17
C PRO A 128 -1.16 -3.05 -14.88
N ALA A 129 -0.31 -3.96 -14.38
CA ALA A 129 -0.14 -5.28 -14.98
C ALA A 129 -1.41 -6.15 -14.88
N GLY A 130 -2.09 -6.13 -13.73
CA GLY A 130 -3.32 -6.89 -13.54
C GLY A 130 -4.49 -6.34 -14.35
N LEU A 131 -4.62 -5.01 -14.43
CA LEU A 131 -5.63 -4.36 -15.26
C LEU A 131 -5.42 -4.67 -16.74
N ALA A 132 -4.18 -4.61 -17.23
CA ALA A 132 -3.86 -4.98 -18.61
C ALA A 132 -4.20 -6.46 -18.89
N ALA A 133 -3.86 -7.37 -17.98
CA ALA A 133 -4.18 -8.79 -18.10
C ALA A 133 -5.70 -9.05 -18.11
N ALA A 134 -6.44 -8.43 -17.19
CA ALA A 134 -7.88 -8.60 -17.10
C ALA A 134 -8.60 -8.04 -18.34
N ASP A 135 -8.18 -6.88 -18.85
CA ASP A 135 -8.77 -6.25 -20.04
C ASP A 135 -8.59 -7.11 -21.29
N VAL A 136 -7.37 -7.62 -21.51
CA VAL A 136 -7.07 -8.52 -22.64
C VAL A 136 -7.85 -9.83 -22.51
N ALA A 137 -7.81 -10.48 -21.34
CA ALA A 137 -8.53 -11.73 -21.11
C ALA A 137 -10.04 -11.54 -21.32
N ALA A 138 -10.63 -10.46 -20.82
CA ALA A 138 -12.06 -10.17 -20.97
C ALA A 138 -12.45 -9.91 -22.43
N ALA A 139 -11.59 -9.25 -23.20
CA ALA A 139 -11.81 -9.00 -24.63
C ALA A 139 -11.92 -10.29 -25.48
N THR A 140 -11.39 -11.43 -24.98
CA THR A 140 -11.55 -12.73 -25.64
C THR A 140 -12.92 -13.38 -25.40
N GLY A 141 -13.73 -12.85 -24.48
CA GLY A 141 -14.97 -13.46 -24.01
C GLY A 141 -14.78 -14.55 -22.95
N ALA A 142 -13.57 -14.71 -22.41
CA ALA A 142 -13.30 -15.59 -21.28
C ALA A 142 -14.02 -15.13 -20.01
N ARG A 143 -14.33 -16.06 -19.10
CA ARG A 143 -14.80 -15.71 -17.76
C ARG A 143 -13.64 -15.22 -16.92
N VAL A 144 -13.64 -13.93 -16.60
CA VAL A 144 -12.56 -13.26 -15.88
C VAL A 144 -13.03 -12.89 -14.48
N MET A 145 -12.21 -13.21 -13.48
CA MET A 145 -12.34 -12.63 -12.15
C MET A 145 -11.08 -11.80 -11.86
N LEU A 146 -11.23 -10.59 -11.34
CA LEU A 146 -10.12 -9.77 -10.83
C LEU A 146 -10.34 -9.52 -9.35
N ALA A 147 -9.33 -9.81 -8.52
CA ALA A 147 -9.35 -9.56 -7.08
C ALA A 147 -8.30 -8.50 -6.72
N GLU A 148 -8.76 -7.41 -6.11
CA GLU A 148 -7.95 -6.31 -5.60
C GLU A 148 -8.22 -6.13 -4.09
N SER A 149 -7.14 -6.12 -3.30
CA SER A 149 -7.20 -5.92 -1.85
C SER A 149 -7.61 -4.50 -1.43
N TRP A 150 -7.37 -3.51 -2.27
CA TRP A 150 -7.72 -2.11 -2.05
C TRP A 150 -9.18 -1.81 -2.40
N CYS A 151 -9.62 -0.63 -1.97
CA CYS A 151 -10.97 -0.13 -2.20
C CYS A 151 -11.27 0.24 -3.66
N GLU A 152 -10.24 0.55 -4.43
CA GLU A 152 -10.29 1.01 -5.82
C GLU A 152 -9.15 0.36 -6.62
N LEU A 153 -9.32 0.30 -7.94
CA LEU A 153 -8.31 -0.21 -8.88
C LEU A 153 -7.24 0.85 -9.16
N GLY A 154 -6.05 0.41 -9.58
CA GLY A 154 -4.95 1.26 -10.02
C GLY A 154 -3.60 0.89 -9.40
N GLY A 155 -3.60 0.25 -8.22
CA GLY A 155 -2.37 -0.05 -7.48
C GLY A 155 -1.51 1.22 -7.29
N ASP A 156 -0.20 1.11 -7.51
CA ASP A 156 0.76 2.21 -7.36
C ASP A 156 0.52 3.41 -8.30
N LEU A 157 -0.34 3.28 -9.33
CA LEU A 157 -0.77 4.42 -10.15
C LEU A 157 -1.60 5.43 -9.36
N LEU A 158 -2.18 5.01 -8.24
CA LEU A 158 -2.92 5.89 -7.32
C LEU A 158 -1.99 6.82 -6.54
N ASP A 159 -0.71 6.50 -6.49
CA ASP A 159 0.30 7.17 -5.67
C ASP A 159 1.17 8.13 -6.51
N GLY A 160 0.71 8.55 -7.68
CA GLY A 160 1.45 9.55 -8.46
C GLY A 160 0.81 10.07 -9.75
N PRO A 161 1.50 11.01 -10.42
CA PRO A 161 1.04 11.63 -11.65
C PRO A 161 1.58 10.91 -12.90
N GLN A 162 1.65 9.58 -12.90
CA GLN A 162 2.11 8.82 -14.06
C GLN A 162 1.22 9.07 -15.28
N VAL A 163 1.80 8.92 -16.47
CA VAL A 163 1.13 9.16 -17.76
C VAL A 163 1.17 7.87 -18.58
N ILE A 164 0.06 7.52 -19.22
CA ILE A 164 -0.07 6.41 -20.16
C ILE A 164 -0.62 6.99 -21.47
N ASP A 165 0.07 6.76 -22.58
CA ASP A 165 -0.31 7.26 -23.92
C ASP A 165 -0.57 8.78 -23.98
N GLY A 166 0.18 9.56 -23.19
CA GLY A 166 0.07 11.02 -23.15
C GLY A 166 -1.06 11.57 -22.27
N SER A 167 -1.85 10.71 -21.63
CA SER A 167 -2.92 11.08 -20.70
C SER A 167 -2.61 10.63 -19.27
N PRO A 168 -3.22 11.26 -18.23
CA PRO A 168 -3.11 10.78 -16.86
C PRO A 168 -3.41 9.29 -16.75
N ALA A 169 -2.55 8.52 -16.08
CA ALA A 169 -2.68 7.05 -15.99
C ALA A 169 -4.02 6.60 -15.39
N LEU A 170 -4.63 7.43 -14.53
CA LEU A 170 -5.93 7.12 -13.92
C LEU A 170 -7.11 7.22 -14.90
N ASP A 171 -6.97 7.96 -16.01
CA ASP A 171 -7.97 7.95 -17.09
C ASP A 171 -7.95 6.59 -17.80
N TRP A 172 -6.76 6.01 -17.99
CA TRP A 172 -6.60 4.65 -18.50
C TRP A 172 -7.21 3.62 -17.54
N VAL A 173 -6.94 3.74 -16.22
CA VAL A 173 -7.54 2.86 -15.19
C VAL A 173 -9.06 2.93 -15.24
N ALA A 174 -9.64 4.12 -15.29
CA ALA A 174 -11.09 4.31 -15.39
C ALA A 174 -11.66 3.69 -16.67
N GLY A 175 -10.95 3.83 -17.79
CA GLY A 175 -11.33 3.22 -19.07
C GLY A 175 -11.34 1.69 -19.02
N VAL A 176 -10.30 1.07 -18.45
CA VAL A 176 -10.24 -0.39 -18.26
C VAL A 176 -11.35 -0.86 -17.30
N ALA A 177 -11.52 -0.18 -16.17
CA ALA A 177 -12.55 -0.52 -15.19
C ALA A 177 -13.96 -0.48 -15.81
N ALA A 178 -14.26 0.52 -16.63
CA ALA A 178 -15.53 0.63 -17.33
C ALA A 178 -15.74 -0.52 -18.34
N ARG A 179 -14.70 -0.95 -19.06
CA ARG A 179 -14.77 -2.10 -19.97
C ARG A 179 -15.02 -3.41 -19.22
N LEU A 180 -14.29 -3.64 -18.12
CA LEU A 180 -14.50 -4.81 -17.26
C LEU A 180 -15.91 -4.84 -16.67
N GLN A 181 -16.42 -3.69 -16.22
CA GLN A 181 -17.78 -3.58 -15.69
C GLN A 181 -18.86 -3.84 -16.75
N ALA A 182 -18.58 -3.52 -18.02
CA ALA A 182 -19.50 -3.74 -19.14
C ALA A 182 -19.44 -5.18 -19.70
N ALA A 183 -18.37 -5.93 -19.41
CA ALA A 183 -18.21 -7.31 -19.87
C ALA A 183 -19.06 -8.27 -19.03
N SER A 184 -19.98 -9.00 -19.67
CA SER A 184 -20.94 -9.88 -18.98
C SER A 184 -20.31 -11.05 -18.22
N GLU A 185 -19.11 -11.46 -18.64
CA GLU A 185 -18.36 -12.58 -18.06
C GLU A 185 -17.18 -12.12 -17.19
N ALA A 186 -17.08 -10.81 -16.90
CA ALA A 186 -16.06 -10.27 -16.01
C ALA A 186 -16.64 -9.92 -14.64
N GLN A 187 -15.92 -10.27 -13.58
CA GLN A 187 -16.25 -9.91 -12.20
C GLN A 187 -15.05 -9.27 -11.52
N VAL A 188 -15.21 -8.02 -11.11
CA VAL A 188 -14.20 -7.28 -10.35
C VAL A 188 -14.60 -7.27 -8.87
N LEU A 189 -13.68 -7.71 -8.01
CA LEU A 189 -13.82 -7.72 -6.56
C LEU A 189 -12.77 -6.78 -5.96
N CYS A 190 -13.20 -5.63 -5.44
CA CYS A 190 -12.37 -4.76 -4.60
C CYS A 190 -12.53 -5.16 -3.13
N ARG A 191 -11.58 -4.76 -2.28
CA ARG A 191 -11.49 -5.19 -0.86
C ARG A 191 -11.39 -6.71 -0.71
N ALA A 192 -10.89 -7.38 -1.74
CA ALA A 192 -10.86 -8.82 -1.91
C ALA A 192 -9.41 -9.30 -1.97
N THR A 193 -8.92 -9.85 -0.86
CA THR A 193 -7.54 -10.31 -0.73
C THR A 193 -7.47 -11.80 -1.07
N ALA A 194 -6.69 -12.17 -2.09
CA ALA A 194 -6.34 -13.56 -2.31
C ALA A 194 -5.39 -14.02 -1.18
N ILE A 195 -5.85 -14.97 -0.36
CA ILE A 195 -5.14 -15.41 0.86
C ILE A 195 -4.45 -16.77 0.68
N GLY A 196 -4.84 -17.53 -0.34
CA GLY A 196 -4.33 -18.89 -0.55
C GLY A 196 -4.46 -19.34 -1.99
N VAL A 197 -3.42 -19.97 -2.52
CA VAL A 197 -3.46 -20.70 -3.80
C VAL A 197 -3.05 -22.16 -3.56
N TYR A 198 -3.86 -23.07 -4.07
CA TYR A 198 -3.75 -24.52 -3.89
C TYR A 198 -3.84 -25.24 -5.24
N ASP A 199 -3.77 -26.58 -5.20
CA ASP A 199 -3.73 -27.45 -6.37
C ASP A 199 -4.80 -27.16 -7.43
N ALA A 200 -4.40 -27.26 -8.69
CA ALA A 200 -5.26 -27.15 -9.87
C ALA A 200 -6.06 -25.83 -9.91
N GLY A 201 -5.40 -24.70 -9.67
CA GLY A 201 -5.98 -23.36 -9.80
C GLY A 201 -7.05 -23.03 -8.76
N TYR A 202 -7.00 -23.66 -7.57
CA TYR A 202 -7.92 -23.33 -6.49
C TYR A 202 -7.40 -22.15 -5.67
N VAL A 203 -8.20 -21.09 -5.57
CA VAL A 203 -7.82 -19.86 -4.87
C VAL A 203 -8.87 -19.49 -3.84
N LEU A 204 -8.42 -19.14 -2.64
CA LEU A 204 -9.26 -18.54 -1.61
C LEU A 204 -9.09 -17.02 -1.61
N ILE A 205 -10.20 -16.30 -1.64
CA ILE A 205 -10.23 -14.83 -1.60
C ILE A 205 -11.15 -14.38 -0.46
N ALA A 206 -10.63 -13.56 0.44
CA ALA A 206 -11.40 -12.94 1.53
C ALA A 206 -11.85 -11.54 1.10
N GLU A 207 -13.15 -11.36 0.89
CA GLU A 207 -13.79 -10.09 0.53
C GLU A 207 -14.36 -9.41 1.77
N ARG A 208 -13.88 -8.19 2.07
CA ARG A 208 -14.41 -7.33 3.14
C ARG A 208 -15.53 -6.46 2.57
N ARG A 209 -16.76 -6.70 3.00
CA ARG A 209 -17.97 -6.18 2.34
C ARG A 209 -18.59 -4.99 3.05
N THR A 210 -18.54 -4.95 4.38
CA THR A 210 -19.30 -3.94 5.14
C THR A 210 -18.47 -3.17 6.18
N ASP A 211 -17.19 -3.48 6.35
CA ASP A 211 -16.32 -2.82 7.35
C ASP A 211 -16.12 -1.31 7.10
N HIS A 212 -16.35 -0.86 5.88
CA HIS A 212 -16.16 0.54 5.47
C HIS A 212 -17.48 1.34 5.46
N LEU A 213 -18.60 0.72 5.84
CA LEU A 213 -19.92 1.37 5.83
C LEU A 213 -20.13 2.17 7.11
N ASP A 214 -20.76 3.35 6.98
CA ASP A 214 -21.13 4.21 8.11
C ASP A 214 -22.30 3.64 8.94
N GLN A 215 -23.08 2.74 8.35
CA GLN A 215 -24.29 2.17 8.92
C GLN A 215 -24.20 0.65 8.94
N GLU A 216 -24.90 0.03 9.90
CA GLU A 216 -25.03 -1.42 9.93
C GLU A 216 -25.65 -1.94 8.61
N PRO A 217 -25.10 -3.02 8.05
CA PRO A 217 -25.61 -3.56 6.81
C PRO A 217 -27.01 -4.18 7.02
N PRO A 218 -27.84 -4.26 5.96
CA PRO A 218 -29.14 -4.92 6.04
C PRO A 218 -29.05 -6.38 6.53
N LEU A 219 -30.11 -6.87 7.16
CA LEU A 219 -30.20 -8.26 7.62
C LEU A 219 -29.93 -9.24 6.46
N GLY A 220 -29.07 -10.23 6.70
CA GLY A 220 -28.71 -11.24 5.70
C GLY A 220 -27.53 -10.86 4.78
N VAL A 221 -26.95 -9.66 4.95
CA VAL A 221 -25.72 -9.26 4.27
C VAL A 221 -24.51 -9.68 5.11
N SER A 222 -23.62 -10.50 4.54
CA SER A 222 -22.38 -10.88 5.20
C SER A 222 -21.40 -9.71 5.30
N ARG A 223 -20.75 -9.60 6.46
CA ARG A 223 -19.66 -8.67 6.74
C ARG A 223 -18.43 -8.95 5.90
N GLU A 224 -18.05 -10.23 5.87
CA GLU A 224 -17.01 -10.76 5.00
C GLU A 224 -17.50 -12.00 4.28
N ARG A 225 -16.94 -12.25 3.09
CA ARG A 225 -17.23 -13.40 2.27
C ARG A 225 -15.95 -14.11 1.87
N LEU A 226 -15.92 -15.43 2.10
CA LEU A 226 -14.86 -16.28 1.61
C LEU A 226 -15.23 -16.87 0.24
N TRP A 227 -14.52 -16.47 -0.79
CA TRP A 227 -14.66 -17.01 -2.13
C TRP A 227 -13.74 -18.23 -2.32
N HIS A 228 -14.32 -19.30 -2.83
CA HIS A 228 -13.66 -20.51 -3.27
C HIS A 228 -13.68 -20.52 -4.80
N VAL A 229 -12.59 -20.07 -5.41
CA VAL A 229 -12.51 -19.91 -6.87
C VAL A 229 -11.69 -21.04 -7.48
N ARG A 230 -12.22 -21.68 -8.51
CA ARG A 230 -11.49 -22.61 -9.37
C ARG A 230 -11.22 -21.94 -10.72
N ALA A 231 -9.97 -21.55 -10.95
CA ALA A 231 -9.53 -20.89 -12.17
C ALA A 231 -8.80 -21.88 -13.10
N LYS A 232 -9.02 -21.79 -14.42
CA LYS A 232 -8.20 -22.54 -15.39
C LYS A 232 -6.78 -21.95 -15.51
N ARG A 233 -6.68 -20.63 -15.35
CA ARG A 233 -5.42 -19.87 -15.31
C ARG A 233 -5.47 -18.81 -14.22
N VAL A 234 -4.35 -18.60 -13.56
CA VAL A 234 -4.15 -17.55 -12.55
C VAL A 234 -3.03 -16.61 -13.01
N VAL A 235 -3.35 -15.33 -13.15
CA VAL A 235 -2.38 -14.28 -13.41
C VAL A 235 -2.09 -13.57 -12.08
N LEU A 236 -0.89 -13.77 -11.55
CA LEU A 236 -0.41 -13.09 -10.35
C LEU A 236 0.20 -11.74 -10.76
N ALA A 237 -0.45 -10.66 -10.35
CA ALA A 237 -0.01 -9.27 -10.55
C ALA A 237 0.07 -8.54 -9.20
N ALA A 238 0.61 -9.21 -8.18
CA ALA A 238 0.56 -8.79 -6.78
C ALA A 238 1.53 -7.64 -6.40
N GLY A 239 2.25 -7.09 -7.37
CA GLY A 239 3.12 -5.95 -7.15
C GLY A 239 4.43 -6.27 -6.40
N SER A 240 5.05 -5.25 -5.81
CA SER A 240 6.24 -5.38 -4.97
C SER A 240 6.09 -4.52 -3.72
N LEU A 241 6.68 -4.98 -2.61
CA LEU A 241 6.69 -4.24 -1.35
C LEU A 241 8.01 -3.47 -1.22
N GLU A 242 7.94 -2.18 -0.89
CA GLU A 242 9.13 -1.39 -0.64
C GLU A 242 9.83 -1.84 0.64
N ARG A 243 11.16 -1.81 0.65
CA ARG A 243 11.98 -2.25 1.77
C ARG A 243 12.50 -1.08 2.59
N PRO A 244 12.56 -1.20 3.93
CA PRO A 244 13.31 -0.29 4.75
C PRO A 244 14.83 -0.53 4.60
N ILE A 245 15.63 0.40 5.11
CA ILE A 245 17.08 0.22 5.29
C ILE A 245 17.35 0.09 6.80
N ALA A 246 18.26 -0.82 7.16
CA ALA A 246 18.70 -1.00 8.54
C ALA A 246 19.73 0.07 8.93
N PHE A 247 19.38 0.91 9.91
CA PHE A 247 20.28 1.89 10.53
C PHE A 247 19.80 2.22 11.95
N ALA A 248 20.61 2.94 12.75
CA ALA A 248 20.28 3.21 14.14
C ALA A 248 19.02 4.11 14.27
N GLY A 249 18.03 3.69 15.06
CA GLY A 249 16.81 4.47 15.25
C GLY A 249 15.87 4.50 14.03
N ASN A 250 16.02 3.58 13.08
CA ASN A 250 15.16 3.43 11.89
C ASN A 250 13.70 3.06 12.20
N ASP A 251 13.35 2.89 13.47
CA ASP A 251 12.00 2.58 13.94
C ASP A 251 11.26 3.77 14.58
N ARG A 252 11.91 4.94 14.61
CA ARG A 252 11.36 6.13 15.26
C ARG A 252 10.21 6.72 14.43
N PRO A 253 9.11 7.18 15.07
CA PRO A 253 8.07 7.95 14.39
C PRO A 253 8.64 9.09 13.57
N GLY A 254 8.17 9.25 12.33
CA GLY A 254 8.77 10.14 11.32
C GLY A 254 9.76 9.44 10.38
N VAL A 255 10.22 8.23 10.69
CA VAL A 255 10.86 7.35 9.69
C VAL A 255 9.76 6.59 8.94
N MET A 256 9.73 6.71 7.61
CA MET A 256 8.71 6.12 6.76
C MET A 256 9.33 5.61 5.46
N LEU A 257 8.73 4.59 4.84
CA LEU A 257 9.04 4.18 3.48
C LEU A 257 8.81 5.36 2.51
N ALA A 258 9.69 5.55 1.53
CA ALA A 258 9.62 6.70 0.64
C ALA A 258 8.38 6.65 -0.26
N GLY A 259 8.02 5.47 -0.75
CA GLY A 259 6.77 5.20 -1.47
C GLY A 259 5.55 5.48 -0.61
N ALA A 260 5.58 5.16 0.69
CA ALA A 260 4.49 5.50 1.60
C ALA A 260 4.36 7.02 1.83
N ALA A 261 5.49 7.72 2.01
CA ALA A 261 5.49 9.18 2.14
C ALA A 261 4.91 9.86 0.89
N ARG A 262 5.27 9.34 -0.30
CA ARG A 262 4.68 9.73 -1.58
C ARG A 262 3.18 9.42 -1.63
N ALA A 263 2.75 8.22 -1.26
CA ALA A 263 1.35 7.81 -1.26
C ALA A 263 0.49 8.71 -0.35
N TYR A 264 0.93 9.04 0.87
CA TYR A 264 0.23 9.99 1.74
C TYR A 264 -0.02 11.34 1.07
N VAL A 265 0.97 11.85 0.36
CA VAL A 265 0.85 13.11 -0.39
C VAL A 265 -0.08 12.97 -1.59
N GLU A 266 0.12 11.96 -2.44
CA GLU A 266 -0.56 11.82 -3.73
C GLU A 266 -1.98 11.27 -3.58
N ARG A 267 -2.14 10.18 -2.83
CA ARG A 267 -3.40 9.45 -2.68
C ARG A 267 -4.31 10.04 -1.62
N TRP A 268 -3.77 10.56 -0.51
CA TRP A 268 -4.61 11.10 0.58
C TRP A 268 -4.48 12.61 0.77
N GLY A 269 -3.56 13.27 0.07
CA GLY A 269 -3.35 14.71 0.24
C GLY A 269 -2.91 15.07 1.66
N VAL A 270 -2.09 14.24 2.29
CA VAL A 270 -1.59 14.44 3.65
C VAL A 270 -0.09 14.64 3.61
N ALA A 271 0.41 15.67 4.29
CA ALA A 271 1.84 15.89 4.46
C ALA A 271 2.36 15.07 5.66
N PRO A 272 3.18 14.02 5.43
CA PRO A 272 3.75 13.20 6.52
C PRO A 272 4.88 13.92 7.29
N GLY A 273 5.24 15.14 6.89
CA GLY A 273 6.19 16.01 7.57
C GLY A 273 6.20 17.40 6.93
N THR A 274 7.02 18.30 7.45
CA THR A 274 7.23 19.65 6.88
C THR A 274 8.61 19.78 6.26
N ARG A 275 9.58 19.00 6.72
CA ARG A 275 10.96 18.98 6.23
C ARG A 275 11.47 17.54 6.16
N ALA A 276 11.71 17.07 4.95
CA ALA A 276 12.11 15.70 4.66
C ALA A 276 13.62 15.56 4.41
N VAL A 277 14.20 14.47 4.88
CA VAL A 277 15.39 13.86 4.28
C VAL A 277 14.95 12.60 3.56
N VAL A 278 15.39 12.39 2.34
CA VAL A 278 15.17 11.14 1.61
C VAL A 278 16.45 10.33 1.64
N PHE A 279 16.38 9.08 2.09
CA PHE A 279 17.49 8.13 2.06
C PHE A 279 17.16 6.99 1.11
N THR A 280 17.81 6.94 -0.04
CA THR A 280 17.43 6.03 -1.13
C THR A 280 18.61 5.23 -1.64
N GLY A 281 18.39 3.99 -2.03
CA GLY A 281 19.35 3.16 -2.78
C GLY A 281 18.98 2.97 -4.25
N ASN A 282 17.95 3.67 -4.74
CA ASN A 282 17.39 3.52 -6.09
C ASN A 282 16.59 4.77 -6.51
N ASP A 283 16.06 4.78 -7.73
CA ASP A 283 15.47 5.99 -8.32
C ASP A 283 14.07 6.33 -7.76
N SER A 284 13.35 5.38 -7.15
CA SER A 284 12.02 5.68 -6.58
C SER A 284 12.07 6.66 -5.42
N GLY A 285 13.21 6.79 -4.73
CA GLY A 285 13.40 7.85 -3.73
C GLY A 285 13.41 9.25 -4.34
N TYR A 286 13.87 9.42 -5.58
CA TYR A 286 13.86 10.72 -6.26
C TYR A 286 12.44 11.10 -6.66
N ASP A 287 11.62 10.13 -7.10
CA ASP A 287 10.20 10.38 -7.33
C ASP A 287 9.50 10.82 -6.04
N ALA A 288 9.79 10.17 -4.91
CA ALA A 288 9.25 10.58 -3.62
C ALA A 288 9.70 12.00 -3.24
N ALA A 289 10.98 12.34 -3.46
CA ALA A 289 11.49 13.70 -3.25
C ALA A 289 10.75 14.73 -4.12
N ALA A 290 10.51 14.41 -5.39
CA ALA A 290 9.78 15.28 -6.32
C ALA A 290 8.32 15.48 -5.88
N SER A 291 7.60 14.41 -5.51
CA SER A 291 6.23 14.50 -4.99
C SER A 291 6.13 15.29 -3.69
N LEU A 292 7.04 15.06 -2.74
CA LEU A 292 7.09 15.80 -1.47
C LEU A 292 7.31 17.30 -1.74
N ALA A 293 8.27 17.66 -2.57
CA ALA A 293 8.55 19.04 -2.93
C ALA A 293 7.39 19.70 -3.71
N GLY A 294 6.77 18.97 -4.65
CA GLY A 294 5.59 19.41 -5.38
C GLY A 294 4.35 19.61 -4.50
N ALA A 295 4.35 19.06 -3.29
CA ALA A 295 3.36 19.31 -2.24
C ALA A 295 3.76 20.42 -1.26
N GLY A 296 4.89 21.09 -1.48
CA GLY A 296 5.38 22.17 -0.62
C GLY A 296 6.12 21.70 0.63
N ILE A 297 6.45 20.41 0.73
CA ILE A 297 7.29 19.87 1.82
C ILE A 297 8.75 20.15 1.47
N THR A 298 9.51 20.71 2.41
CA THR A 298 10.91 21.04 2.15
C THR A 298 11.74 19.76 2.11
N VAL A 299 12.30 19.40 0.96
CA VAL A 299 13.28 18.31 0.87
C VAL A 299 14.68 18.88 1.18
N ALA A 300 15.16 18.64 2.40
CA ALA A 300 16.43 19.15 2.90
C ALA A 300 17.63 18.53 2.18
N ALA A 301 17.59 17.21 2.02
CA ALA A 301 18.65 16.46 1.35
C ALA A 301 18.11 15.14 0.78
N VAL A 302 18.74 14.69 -0.29
CA VAL A 302 18.65 13.31 -0.79
C VAL A 302 19.99 12.64 -0.55
N VAL A 303 19.99 11.61 0.29
CA VAL A 303 21.14 10.79 0.66
C VAL A 303 21.10 9.52 -0.16
N ASP A 304 22.13 9.29 -0.97
CA ASP A 304 22.22 8.12 -1.85
C ASP A 304 23.60 7.44 -1.66
N PRO A 305 23.67 6.14 -1.34
CA PRO A 305 24.93 5.44 -1.22
C PRO A 305 25.62 5.18 -2.56
N ARG A 306 24.90 5.32 -3.68
CA ARG A 306 25.48 5.21 -5.03
C ARG A 306 26.41 6.40 -5.28
N PRO A 307 27.51 6.20 -6.03
CA PRO A 307 28.41 7.29 -6.39
C PRO A 307 27.70 8.34 -7.27
N ASP A 308 28.26 9.54 -7.34
CA ASP A 308 27.85 10.54 -8.33
C ASP A 308 27.85 9.95 -9.76
N GLY A 309 26.87 10.35 -10.56
CA GLY A 309 26.68 9.83 -11.91
C GLY A 309 25.41 10.38 -12.56
N ASP A 310 24.83 9.60 -13.47
CA ASP A 310 23.54 9.90 -14.09
C ASP A 310 22.41 9.59 -13.09
N LEU A 311 22.16 10.54 -12.19
CA LEU A 311 21.13 10.45 -11.15
C LEU A 311 19.98 11.41 -11.48
N PRO A 312 18.74 11.10 -11.07
CA PRO A 312 17.60 11.96 -11.34
C PRO A 312 17.76 13.37 -10.74
N ALA A 313 17.11 14.35 -11.36
CA ALA A 313 17.14 15.72 -10.90
C ALA A 313 16.51 15.86 -9.49
N LEU A 314 17.09 16.76 -8.69
CA LEU A 314 16.58 17.07 -7.36
C LEU A 314 15.60 18.25 -7.36
N PRO A 315 14.69 18.31 -6.37
CA PRO A 315 13.94 19.52 -6.10
C PRO A 315 14.85 20.72 -5.83
N ALA A 316 14.39 21.91 -6.20
CA ALA A 316 15.15 23.14 -5.99
C ALA A 316 15.44 23.36 -4.49
N GLY A 317 16.70 23.62 -4.15
CA GLY A 317 17.15 23.86 -2.78
C GLY A 317 17.47 22.60 -1.97
N SER A 318 17.32 21.40 -2.54
CA SER A 318 17.76 20.15 -1.92
C SER A 318 19.26 19.93 -2.10
N GLU A 319 19.93 19.47 -1.04
CA GLU A 319 21.32 19.03 -1.11
C GLU A 319 21.39 17.58 -1.64
N HIS A 320 22.31 17.30 -2.57
CA HIS A 320 22.60 15.94 -3.01
C HIS A 320 23.78 15.37 -2.22
N LEU A 321 23.57 14.24 -1.55
CA LEU A 321 24.58 13.57 -0.75
C LEU A 321 24.80 12.16 -1.28
N THR A 322 25.52 12.07 -2.40
CA THR A 322 25.92 10.83 -3.03
C THR A 322 27.10 10.19 -2.29
N GLY A 323 27.32 8.89 -2.53
CA GLY A 323 28.31 8.08 -1.80
C GLY A 323 28.15 8.12 -0.28
N SER A 324 26.96 8.49 0.22
CA SER A 324 26.70 8.78 1.63
C SER A 324 25.54 7.94 2.14
N MET A 325 25.49 7.74 3.46
CA MET A 325 24.45 6.96 4.12
C MET A 325 23.94 7.67 5.36
N VAL A 326 22.66 7.47 5.66
CA VAL A 326 22.13 7.76 6.99
C VAL A 326 22.66 6.72 7.97
N ARG A 327 23.29 7.17 9.05
CA ARG A 327 23.84 6.33 10.13
C ARG A 327 22.83 6.16 11.25
N SER A 328 22.15 7.25 11.61
CA SER A 328 21.16 7.26 12.67
C SER A 328 20.04 8.25 12.37
N ALA A 329 18.82 7.90 12.78
CA ALA A 329 17.79 8.92 12.98
C ALA A 329 17.98 9.53 14.38
N VAL A 330 17.87 10.85 14.47
CA VAL A 330 18.04 11.64 15.69
C VAL A 330 16.65 12.00 16.24
N GLY A 331 16.52 12.01 17.57
CA GLY A 331 15.28 12.35 18.27
C GLY A 331 14.93 11.35 19.38
N GLU A 332 13.92 11.69 20.18
CA GLU A 332 13.40 10.82 21.25
C GLU A 332 12.09 10.17 20.84
N SER A 333 10.99 10.95 20.85
CA SER A 333 9.65 10.47 20.52
C SER A 333 9.36 10.44 19.01
N HIS A 334 9.97 11.34 18.25
CA HIS A 334 9.86 11.47 16.80
C HIS A 334 11.20 11.93 16.22
N VAL A 335 11.37 11.77 14.91
CA VAL A 335 12.57 12.23 14.19
C VAL A 335 12.68 13.76 14.26
N THR A 336 13.86 14.25 14.64
CA THR A 336 14.22 15.68 14.58
C THR A 336 15.42 15.94 13.67
N GLY A 337 16.05 14.88 13.17
CA GLY A 337 17.13 14.95 12.19
C GLY A 337 17.61 13.57 11.74
N ALA A 338 18.45 13.57 10.72
CA ALA A 338 19.17 12.41 10.23
C ALA A 338 20.68 12.66 10.29
N GLU A 339 21.41 11.76 10.93
CA GLU A 339 22.88 11.79 10.95
C GLU A 339 23.40 11.11 9.68
N VAL A 340 24.17 11.85 8.89
CA VAL A 340 24.68 11.43 7.57
C VAL A 340 26.20 11.40 7.56
N GLY A 341 26.77 10.40 6.86
CA GLY A 341 28.21 10.34 6.57
C GLY A 341 29.05 10.22 7.85
N SER A 342 29.94 11.20 8.08
CA SER A 342 30.87 11.25 9.21
C SER A 342 30.30 11.93 10.46
N GLY A 343 28.97 12.02 10.60
CA GLY A 343 28.30 12.53 11.81
C GLY A 343 27.56 13.86 11.63
N ARG A 344 27.38 14.34 10.40
CA ARG A 344 26.65 15.59 10.14
C ARG A 344 25.16 15.36 10.32
N VAL A 345 24.50 16.14 11.18
CA VAL A 345 23.05 16.07 11.38
C VAL A 345 22.32 17.02 10.43
N VAL A 346 21.45 16.48 9.59
CA VAL A 346 20.51 17.25 8.77
C VAL A 346 19.17 17.29 9.49
N VAL A 347 18.67 18.48 9.82
CA VAL A 347 17.39 18.67 10.52
C VAL A 347 16.23 18.26 9.61
N CYS A 348 15.32 17.42 10.12
CA CYS A 348 14.10 16.96 9.44
C CYS A 348 13.09 16.41 10.45
N ASP A 349 11.80 16.46 10.10
CA ASP A 349 10.72 15.78 10.83
C ASP A 349 10.20 14.53 10.09
N LEU A 350 10.67 14.32 8.86
CA LEU A 350 10.41 13.15 8.04
C LEU A 350 11.73 12.59 7.49
N LEU A 351 11.97 11.30 7.71
CA LEU A 351 13.03 10.54 7.07
C LEU A 351 12.38 9.48 6.17
N ALA A 352 12.29 9.79 4.88
CA ALA A 352 11.71 8.91 3.86
C ALA A 352 12.77 7.94 3.33
N VAL A 353 12.55 6.63 3.42
CA VAL A 353 13.56 5.60 3.18
C VAL A 353 13.15 4.69 2.03
N SER A 354 14.03 4.51 1.04
CA SER A 354 13.83 3.56 -0.07
C SER A 354 14.99 2.58 -0.18
N GLY A 355 14.79 1.37 0.36
CA GLY A 355 15.74 0.24 0.27
C GLY A 355 15.57 -0.62 -0.98
N GLY A 356 14.79 -0.16 -1.96
CA GLY A 356 14.37 -0.94 -3.13
C GLY A 356 13.18 -1.85 -2.83
N TRP A 357 12.91 -2.78 -3.73
CA TRP A 357 11.62 -3.46 -3.81
C TRP A 357 11.76 -4.98 -3.66
N SER A 358 10.83 -5.59 -2.93
CA SER A 358 10.66 -7.04 -2.80
C SER A 358 9.45 -7.49 -3.60
N PRO A 359 9.63 -8.22 -4.72
CA PRO A 359 8.53 -8.82 -5.46
C PRO A 359 7.60 -9.65 -4.56
N ALA A 360 6.29 -9.44 -4.68
CA ALA A 360 5.30 -10.10 -3.82
C ALA A 360 5.02 -11.55 -4.28
N VAL A 361 5.98 -12.44 -4.05
CA VAL A 361 5.98 -13.85 -4.50
C VAL A 361 5.27 -14.83 -3.54
N HIS A 362 4.46 -14.31 -2.60
CA HIS A 362 3.81 -15.10 -1.54
C HIS A 362 2.93 -16.21 -2.12
N LEU A 363 1.96 -15.85 -2.97
CA LEU A 363 1.02 -16.80 -3.57
C LEU A 363 1.69 -17.69 -4.62
N PHE A 364 2.70 -17.17 -5.31
CA PHE A 364 3.52 -17.95 -6.24
C PHE A 364 4.25 -19.10 -5.52
N SER A 365 4.86 -18.78 -4.38
CA SER A 365 5.55 -19.77 -3.54
C SER A 365 4.57 -20.76 -2.90
N GLN A 366 3.39 -20.30 -2.44
CA GLN A 366 2.34 -21.17 -1.92
C GLN A 366 1.86 -22.20 -2.95
N ALA A 367 1.74 -21.78 -4.20
CA ALA A 367 1.35 -22.65 -5.31
C ALA A 367 2.48 -23.63 -5.74
N GLY A 368 3.63 -23.62 -5.07
CA GLY A 368 4.77 -24.50 -5.35
C GLY A 368 5.76 -23.95 -6.37
N GLY A 369 5.64 -22.68 -6.78
CA GLY A 369 6.59 -22.04 -7.67
C GLY A 369 7.94 -21.77 -7.00
N SER A 370 9.04 -21.92 -7.73
CA SER A 370 10.39 -21.62 -7.22
C SER A 370 10.78 -20.16 -7.47
N VAL A 371 11.59 -19.60 -6.58
CA VAL A 371 12.15 -18.25 -6.73
C VAL A 371 13.66 -18.30 -6.92
N ARG A 372 14.21 -17.31 -7.60
CA ARG A 372 15.65 -17.11 -7.79
C ARG A 372 16.05 -15.70 -7.39
N TRP A 373 17.31 -15.52 -7.01
CA TRP A 373 17.88 -14.19 -6.83
C TRP A 373 18.09 -13.50 -8.19
N ASP A 374 17.66 -12.24 -8.31
CA ASP A 374 18.01 -11.38 -9.44
C ASP A 374 18.78 -10.16 -8.95
N ALA A 375 20.04 -10.05 -9.37
CA ALA A 375 20.93 -8.97 -8.93
C ALA A 375 20.50 -7.59 -9.45
N ARG A 376 19.73 -7.51 -10.55
CA ARG A 376 19.25 -6.24 -11.10
C ARG A 376 18.11 -5.67 -10.27
N VAL A 377 17.21 -6.55 -9.79
CA VAL A 377 16.14 -6.21 -8.84
C VAL A 377 16.71 -6.05 -7.42
N GLY A 378 17.79 -6.77 -7.11
CA GLY A 378 18.33 -6.88 -5.76
C GLY A 378 17.38 -7.63 -4.84
N GLY A 379 16.68 -8.65 -5.36
CA GLY A 379 15.62 -9.37 -4.65
C GLY A 379 15.32 -10.74 -5.26
N PHE A 380 14.40 -11.47 -4.62
CA PHE A 380 13.91 -12.75 -5.15
C PHE A 380 12.76 -12.52 -6.14
N VAL A 381 12.87 -13.13 -7.31
CA VAL A 381 11.86 -13.09 -8.39
C VAL A 381 11.38 -14.51 -8.69
N PRO A 382 10.19 -14.67 -9.30
CA PRO A 382 9.72 -15.94 -9.84
C PRO A 382 10.74 -16.60 -10.79
N ASP A 383 10.85 -17.93 -10.72
CA ASP A 383 11.72 -18.75 -11.57
C ASP A 383 10.92 -19.82 -12.33
N ARG A 384 10.49 -20.89 -11.67
CA ARG A 384 9.64 -21.93 -12.28
C ARG A 384 8.21 -21.82 -11.76
N ALA A 385 7.28 -21.60 -12.67
CA ALA A 385 5.88 -21.43 -12.34
C ALA A 385 5.12 -22.76 -12.23
N PRO A 386 4.10 -22.83 -11.36
CA PRO A 386 3.07 -23.87 -11.40
C PRO A 386 2.34 -23.86 -12.76
N ALA A 387 1.75 -25.00 -13.15
CA ALA A 387 1.17 -25.16 -14.49
C ALA A 387 0.02 -24.19 -14.79
N GLU A 388 -0.75 -23.80 -13.77
CA GLU A 388 -1.91 -22.93 -13.91
C GLU A 388 -1.60 -21.45 -13.68
N MET A 389 -0.39 -21.09 -13.24
CA MET A 389 -0.07 -19.74 -12.79
C MET A 389 1.03 -19.07 -13.63
N ILE A 390 0.88 -17.78 -13.87
CA ILE A 390 1.95 -16.91 -14.36
C ILE A 390 2.09 -15.70 -13.43
N ALA A 391 3.27 -15.10 -13.37
CA ALA A 391 3.51 -13.85 -12.65
C ALA A 391 3.86 -12.74 -13.65
N VAL A 392 3.31 -11.54 -13.46
CA VAL A 392 3.48 -10.40 -14.36
C VAL A 392 3.73 -9.10 -13.60
N GLY A 393 4.44 -8.16 -14.22
CA GLY A 393 4.74 -6.85 -13.65
C GLY A 393 5.75 -6.92 -12.51
N SER A 394 5.60 -6.06 -11.50
CA SER A 394 6.66 -5.92 -10.49
C SER A 394 6.83 -7.15 -9.61
N CYS A 395 5.80 -8.00 -9.43
CA CYS A 395 5.98 -9.28 -8.75
C CYS A 395 6.81 -10.30 -9.58
N ALA A 396 6.97 -10.07 -10.89
CA ALA A 396 7.89 -10.80 -11.77
C ALA A 396 9.29 -10.17 -11.84
N GLY A 397 9.50 -9.02 -11.22
CA GLY A 397 10.77 -8.27 -11.23
C GLY A 397 10.83 -7.14 -12.26
N THR A 398 9.73 -6.85 -12.96
CA THR A 398 9.64 -5.74 -13.93
C THR A 398 9.03 -4.51 -13.27
N HIS A 399 9.84 -3.46 -13.06
CA HIS A 399 9.41 -2.27 -12.31
C HIS A 399 8.96 -1.09 -13.19
N ALA A 400 9.40 -1.04 -14.45
CA ALA A 400 9.01 0.02 -15.37
C ALA A 400 7.54 -0.17 -15.80
N LEU A 401 6.79 0.94 -15.87
CA LEU A 401 5.35 0.93 -16.12
C LEU A 401 4.99 0.31 -17.47
N ASP A 402 5.73 0.66 -18.53
CA ASP A 402 5.58 0.10 -19.87
C ASP A 402 5.79 -1.41 -19.88
N GLY A 403 6.81 -1.90 -19.18
CA GLY A 403 7.06 -3.33 -18.98
C GLY A 403 5.93 -4.02 -18.23
N CYS A 404 5.42 -3.42 -17.15
CA CYS A 404 4.27 -3.94 -16.41
C CYS A 404 3.02 -4.08 -17.29
N LEU A 405 2.71 -3.07 -18.10
CA LEU A 405 1.57 -3.08 -19.02
C LEU A 405 1.75 -4.16 -20.09
N ALA A 406 2.94 -4.26 -20.68
CA ALA A 406 3.24 -5.24 -21.73
C ALA A 406 3.18 -6.69 -21.20
N GLU A 407 3.78 -6.97 -20.04
CA GLU A 407 3.71 -8.29 -19.41
C GLU A 407 2.29 -8.65 -18.99
N GLY A 408 1.55 -7.69 -18.43
CA GLY A 408 0.14 -7.88 -18.10
C GLY A 408 -0.68 -8.26 -19.32
N ALA A 409 -0.59 -7.48 -20.40
CA ALA A 409 -1.30 -7.74 -21.64
C ALA A 409 -0.92 -9.07 -22.31
N ALA A 410 0.34 -9.51 -22.20
CA ALA A 410 0.79 -10.80 -22.72
C ALA A 410 0.35 -11.99 -21.85
N GLY A 411 0.13 -11.75 -20.55
CA GLY A 411 -0.29 -12.76 -19.59
C GLY A 411 -1.81 -13.00 -19.53
N GLY A 412 -2.59 -11.96 -19.85
CA GLY A 412 -4.05 -12.05 -20.05
C GLY A 412 -4.41 -12.76 -21.34
#